data_AF-A0A821EX51-F1
#
_entry.id   AF-A0A821EX51-F1
#
_cell.length_a   1.000
_cell.length_b   1.000
_cell.length_c   1.000
_cell.angle_alpha   90.00
_cell.angle_beta   90.00
_cell.angle_gamma   90.00
#
_symmetry.space_group_name_H-M   'P 1'
#
loop_
_entity.id
_entity.type
_entity.pdbx_description
1 polymer ?
#
loop_
_entity_poly.entity_id
_entity_poly.type
_entity_poly.pdbx_seq_one_letter_code
_entity_poly.pdbx_strand_id
1 'polypeptide(L)'
;SWKQQQTTMSLMCHLFQKQVPILHCCIRTCIDLLVHDNVELRKYAVKSIVAICRLQKPPRIYIEKSLNEILQNQGQSSATVINDEYHPGDREDNAWVTVDGYVPPETQIEWEQACFLDKSFHGYNTWPKMIKYSINKRERYSQNNMTEQAAILYDRLMDRNFVKQLAQFLILGDDDDNDQTMFDTTRFAMFKVNTTNMEDNCTKSKTILGSFM
;
A
#
# COMPACT_ATOMS: atom_id res chain seq x y z
N SER A 1 -21.39 -15.59 22.97
CA SER A 1 -22.46 -15.41 21.96
C SER A 1 -21.89 -14.77 20.70
N TRP A 2 -22.40 -15.11 19.51
CA TRP A 2 -21.92 -14.54 18.23
C TRP A 2 -22.05 -13.01 18.19
N LYS A 3 -23.10 -12.46 18.83
CA LYS A 3 -23.29 -11.01 18.98
C LYS A 3 -22.15 -10.35 19.76
N GLN A 4 -21.72 -10.99 20.85
CA GLN A 4 -20.61 -10.50 21.65
C GLN A 4 -19.30 -10.53 20.85
N GLN A 5 -19.06 -11.60 20.09
CA GLN A 5 -17.87 -11.71 19.23
C GLN A 5 -17.81 -10.60 18.19
N GLN A 6 -18.94 -10.29 17.53
CA GLN A 6 -19.02 -9.18 16.58
C GLN A 6 -18.75 -7.82 17.24
N THR A 7 -19.38 -7.54 18.38
CA THR A 7 -19.14 -6.29 19.13
C THR A 7 -17.69 -6.16 19.56
N THR A 8 -17.10 -7.24 20.09
CA THR A 8 -15.70 -7.28 20.51
C THR A 8 -14.75 -7.02 19.34
N MET A 9 -14.96 -7.67 18.20
CA MET A 9 -14.12 -7.50 17.01
C MET A 9 -14.22 -6.09 16.42
N SER A 10 -15.42 -5.51 16.41
CA SER A 10 -15.62 -4.12 15.99
C SER A 10 -14.86 -3.15 16.89
N LEU A 11 -14.94 -3.31 18.22
CA LEU A 11 -14.20 -2.48 19.17
C LEU A 11 -12.69 -2.65 19.00
N MET A 12 -12.22 -3.89 18.87
CA MET A 12 -10.81 -4.24 18.72
C MET A 12 -10.15 -3.52 17.53
N CYS A 13 -10.85 -3.39 16.40
CA CYS A 13 -10.36 -2.63 15.24
C CYS A 13 -10.00 -1.17 15.58
N HIS A 14 -10.69 -0.55 16.54
CA HIS A 14 -10.51 0.83 16.96
C HIS A 14 -9.44 1.01 18.04
N LEU A 15 -9.05 -0.08 18.72
CA LEU A 15 -8.04 -0.06 19.79
C LEU A 15 -6.61 -0.11 19.26
N PHE A 16 -6.41 -0.40 17.98
CA PHE A 16 -5.07 -0.45 17.39
C PHE A 16 -4.45 0.95 17.28
N GLN A 17 -3.33 1.15 17.96
CA GLN A 17 -2.61 2.43 18.03
C GLN A 17 -1.17 2.26 17.55
N LYS A 18 -0.58 3.34 17.02
CA LYS A 18 0.80 3.32 16.52
C LYS A 18 1.84 3.21 17.63
N GLN A 19 1.55 3.73 18.81
CA GLN A 19 2.49 3.81 19.93
C GLN A 19 2.51 2.56 20.79
N VAL A 20 1.51 1.68 20.68
CA VAL A 20 1.36 0.50 21.53
C VAL A 20 1.52 -0.75 20.67
N PRO A 21 2.47 -1.64 20.99
CA PRO A 21 2.63 -2.89 20.26
C PRO A 21 1.37 -3.75 20.41
N ILE A 22 0.90 -4.31 19.30
CA ILE A 22 -0.28 -5.19 19.28
C ILE A 22 0.11 -6.53 19.87
N LEU A 23 -0.70 -7.04 20.80
CA LEU A 23 -0.48 -8.35 21.42
C LEU A 23 -0.51 -9.47 20.36
N HIS A 24 0.37 -10.46 20.52
CA HIS A 24 0.48 -11.57 19.56
C HIS A 24 -0.82 -12.39 19.46
N CYS A 25 -1.50 -12.61 20.59
CA CYS A 25 -2.79 -13.30 20.60
C CYS A 25 -3.85 -12.54 19.80
N CYS A 26 -3.85 -11.20 19.85
CA CYS A 26 -4.77 -10.37 19.10
C CYS A 26 -4.59 -10.56 17.58
N ILE A 27 -3.33 -10.57 17.12
CA ILE A 27 -3.02 -10.76 15.70
C ILE A 27 -3.43 -12.15 15.23
N ARG A 28 -3.13 -13.19 16.01
CA ARG A 28 -3.53 -14.59 15.73
C ARG A 28 -5.04 -14.73 15.60
N THR A 29 -5.79 -14.18 16.56
CA THR A 29 -7.25 -14.19 16.51
C THR A 29 -7.78 -13.46 15.27
N CYS A 30 -7.27 -12.26 14.96
CA CYS A 30 -7.71 -11.52 13.78
C CYS A 30 -7.43 -12.27 12.47
N ILE A 31 -6.27 -12.93 12.33
CA ILE A 31 -5.92 -13.64 11.10
C ILE A 31 -6.71 -14.93 10.96
N ASP A 32 -6.90 -15.68 12.04
CA ASP A 32 -7.69 -16.92 12.01
C ASP A 32 -9.17 -16.65 11.71
N LEU A 33 -9.69 -15.49 12.14
CA LEU A 33 -11.06 -15.07 11.83
C LEU A 33 -11.29 -14.74 10.34
N LEU A 34 -10.25 -14.59 9.53
CA LEU A 34 -10.41 -14.38 8.08
C LEU A 34 -11.05 -15.56 7.37
N VAL A 35 -10.89 -16.77 7.90
CA VAL A 35 -11.45 -18.02 7.35
C VAL A 35 -12.60 -18.56 8.21
N HIS A 36 -13.21 -17.70 9.03
CA HIS A 36 -14.32 -18.09 9.90
C HIS A 36 -15.63 -18.20 9.11
N ASP A 37 -16.51 -19.15 9.46
CA ASP A 37 -17.75 -19.41 8.72
C ASP A 37 -18.72 -18.21 8.74
N ASN A 38 -18.74 -17.47 9.85
CA ASN A 38 -19.52 -16.23 9.99
C ASN A 38 -18.96 -15.09 9.13
N VAL A 39 -19.72 -14.69 8.12
CA VAL A 39 -19.42 -13.61 7.17
C VAL A 39 -19.05 -12.29 7.85
N GLU A 40 -19.85 -11.85 8.84
CA GLU A 40 -19.63 -10.59 9.53
C GLU A 40 -18.31 -10.59 10.31
N LEU A 41 -17.94 -11.71 10.93
CA LEU A 41 -16.65 -11.83 11.59
C LEU A 41 -15.49 -11.74 10.60
N ARG A 42 -15.62 -12.31 9.39
CA ARG A 42 -14.62 -12.12 8.32
C ARG A 42 -14.48 -10.66 7.92
N LYS A 43 -15.58 -9.91 7.78
CA LYS A 43 -15.54 -8.47 7.47
C LYS A 43 -14.74 -7.68 8.53
N TYR A 44 -14.99 -7.94 9.81
CA TYR A 44 -14.22 -7.32 10.89
C TYR A 44 -12.76 -7.78 10.93
N ALA A 45 -12.49 -9.04 10.63
CA ALA A 45 -11.14 -9.58 10.52
C ALA A 45 -10.35 -8.90 9.39
N VAL A 46 -10.94 -8.71 8.20
CA VAL A 46 -10.32 -7.98 7.08
C VAL A 46 -9.98 -6.56 7.52
N LYS A 47 -10.91 -5.84 8.14
CA LYS A 47 -10.65 -4.48 8.68
C LYS A 47 -9.51 -4.47 9.71
N SER A 48 -9.50 -5.45 10.61
CA SER A 48 -8.46 -5.60 11.63
C SER A 48 -7.09 -5.81 11.01
N ILE A 49 -6.98 -6.72 10.04
CA ILE A 49 -5.73 -7.05 9.36
C ILE A 49 -5.23 -5.86 8.55
N VAL A 50 -6.11 -5.13 7.86
CA VAL A 50 -5.74 -3.86 7.20
C VAL A 50 -5.14 -2.88 8.20
N ALA A 51 -5.75 -2.71 9.37
CA ALA A 51 -5.23 -1.81 10.40
C ALA A 51 -3.87 -2.27 10.94
N ILE A 52 -3.73 -3.57 11.27
CA ILE A 52 -2.47 -4.17 11.74
C ILE A 52 -1.36 -3.96 10.70
N CYS A 53 -1.61 -4.29 9.43
CA CYS A 53 -0.62 -4.13 8.35
C CYS A 53 -0.25 -2.66 8.11
N ARG A 54 -1.18 -1.71 8.31
CA ARG A 54 -0.88 -0.27 8.21
C ARG A 54 0.03 0.20 9.34
N LEU A 55 -0.18 -0.31 10.56
CA LEU A 55 0.64 0.02 11.72
C LEU A 55 2.04 -0.58 11.63
N GLN A 56 2.15 -1.77 11.05
CA GLN A 56 3.41 -2.44 10.75
C GLN A 56 4.06 -1.97 9.45
N LYS A 57 3.57 -0.93 8.78
CA LYS A 57 4.20 -0.50 7.53
C LYS A 57 5.56 0.16 7.82
N PRO A 58 6.68 -0.27 7.19
CA PRO A 58 7.95 0.42 7.31
C PRO A 58 7.83 1.92 6.95
N PRO A 59 8.54 2.82 7.64
CA PRO A 59 8.46 4.25 7.36
C PRO A 59 8.93 4.54 5.93
N ARG A 60 8.16 5.36 5.21
CA ARG A 60 8.54 5.82 3.86
C ARG A 60 9.44 7.04 4.02
N ILE A 61 10.63 6.99 3.42
CA ILE A 61 11.58 8.11 3.41
C ILE A 61 11.15 9.10 2.32
N TYR A 62 11.04 10.38 2.70
CA TYR A 62 10.72 11.48 1.80
C TYR A 62 11.92 12.41 1.68
N ILE A 63 12.14 12.92 0.46
CA ILE A 63 13.10 13.97 0.17
C ILE A 63 12.31 15.21 -0.27
N GLU A 64 12.81 16.37 0.13
CA GLU A 64 12.30 17.67 -0.32
C GLU A 64 13.40 18.32 -1.15
N LYS A 65 13.10 18.63 -2.41
CA LYS A 65 14.01 19.30 -3.35
C LYS A 65 13.32 20.47 -4.03
N SER A 66 14.08 21.47 -4.45
CA SER A 66 13.56 22.51 -5.35
C SER A 66 13.38 21.98 -6.78
N LEU A 67 12.57 22.64 -7.60
CA LEU A 67 12.38 22.26 -9.00
C LEU A 67 13.71 22.25 -9.78
N ASN A 68 14.52 23.29 -9.57
CA ASN A 68 15.83 23.42 -10.23
C ASN A 68 16.76 22.25 -9.91
N GLU A 69 16.79 21.79 -8.65
CA GLU A 69 17.58 20.62 -8.26
C GLU A 69 17.09 19.35 -8.95
N ILE A 70 15.79 19.18 -9.14
CA ILE A 70 15.23 18.00 -9.82
C ILE A 70 15.62 18.01 -11.31
N LEU A 71 15.43 19.14 -11.99
CA LEU A 71 15.78 19.31 -13.40
C LEU A 71 17.28 19.11 -13.64
N GLN A 72 18.13 19.67 -12.77
CA GLN A 72 19.59 19.47 -12.83
C GLN A 72 19.97 17.99 -12.70
N ASN A 73 19.36 17.27 -11.76
CA ASN A 73 19.61 15.83 -11.58
C ASN A 73 19.14 15.00 -12.79
N GLN A 74 18.17 15.50 -13.57
CA GLN A 74 17.69 14.87 -14.80
C GLN A 74 18.48 15.30 -16.05
N GLY A 75 19.55 16.10 -15.89
CA GLY A 75 20.36 16.60 -17.00
C GLY A 75 19.68 17.65 -17.86
N GLN A 76 18.53 18.18 -17.42
CA GLN A 76 17.82 19.26 -18.09
C GLN A 76 18.45 20.60 -17.67
N SER A 77 18.83 21.42 -18.66
CA SER A 77 19.24 22.81 -18.40
C SER A 77 18.07 23.52 -17.73
N SER A 78 18.30 24.21 -16.60
CA SER A 78 17.27 24.92 -15.84
C SER A 78 16.28 25.58 -16.79
N ALA A 79 15.09 24.96 -16.93
CA ALA A 79 13.99 25.60 -17.61
C ALA A 79 13.87 26.96 -16.93
N THR A 80 13.88 28.02 -17.73
CA THR A 80 13.66 29.37 -17.20
C THR A 80 12.29 29.25 -16.54
N VAL A 81 12.25 29.20 -15.21
CA VAL A 81 10.98 29.15 -14.48
C VAL A 81 10.31 30.45 -14.91
N ILE A 82 9.41 30.34 -15.89
CA ILE A 82 8.70 31.47 -16.44
C ILE A 82 8.08 32.11 -15.20
N ASN A 83 8.42 33.39 -15.03
CA ASN A 83 8.06 34.24 -13.91
C ASN A 83 6.67 33.91 -13.34
N ASP A 84 6.46 34.18 -12.04
CA ASP A 84 5.26 34.03 -11.18
C ASP A 84 3.84 34.23 -11.79
N GLU A 85 3.71 34.47 -13.09
CA GLU A 85 2.50 34.38 -13.88
C GLU A 85 1.94 32.94 -13.92
N TYR A 86 0.66 32.87 -13.60
CA TYR A 86 -0.12 31.63 -13.54
C TYR A 86 -0.43 31.13 -14.96
N HIS A 87 0.35 30.18 -15.45
CA HIS A 87 0.18 29.57 -16.78
C HIS A 87 -0.21 28.09 -16.65
N PRO A 88 -1.51 27.77 -16.52
CA PRO A 88 -1.96 26.39 -16.39
C PRO A 88 -1.83 25.62 -17.71
N GLY A 89 -1.44 24.35 -17.63
CA GLY A 89 -1.37 23.45 -18.79
C GLY A 89 0.01 22.81 -18.99
N ASP A 90 0.25 22.31 -20.20
CA ASP A 90 1.52 21.68 -20.58
C ASP A 90 2.59 22.75 -20.82
N ARG A 91 3.72 22.63 -20.13
CA ARG A 91 4.83 23.57 -20.16
C ARG A 91 6.16 22.83 -20.20
N GLU A 92 7.21 23.50 -20.65
CA GLU A 92 8.54 22.89 -20.72
C GLU A 92 9.06 22.43 -19.35
N ASP A 93 8.71 23.15 -18.27
CA ASP A 93 9.09 22.80 -16.89
C ASP A 93 8.34 21.60 -16.30
N ASN A 94 7.18 21.24 -16.86
CA ASN A 94 6.38 20.08 -16.43
C ASN A 94 6.34 18.93 -17.45
N ALA A 95 6.97 19.08 -18.61
CA ALA A 95 7.02 18.03 -19.64
C ALA A 95 7.57 16.69 -19.12
N TRP A 96 8.51 16.72 -18.16
CA TRP A 96 9.08 15.49 -17.57
C TRP A 96 8.10 14.69 -16.70
N VAL A 97 6.98 15.28 -16.26
CA VAL A 97 5.91 14.58 -15.53
C VAL A 97 4.72 14.20 -16.41
N THR A 98 4.65 14.69 -17.64
CA THR A 98 3.59 14.30 -18.58
C THR A 98 3.90 12.94 -19.18
N VAL A 99 2.86 12.25 -19.68
CA VAL A 99 3.01 10.92 -20.27
C VAL A 99 3.94 10.95 -21.49
N ASP A 100 3.87 12.02 -22.29
CA ASP A 100 4.64 12.13 -23.55
C ASP A 100 6.12 12.47 -23.32
N GLY A 101 6.44 13.22 -22.26
CA GLY A 101 7.82 13.57 -21.92
C GLY A 101 8.48 12.65 -20.89
N TYR A 102 7.73 11.72 -20.30
CA TYR A 102 8.24 10.77 -19.33
C TYR A 102 9.07 9.67 -19.99
N VAL A 103 10.32 9.54 -19.54
CA VAL A 103 11.20 8.43 -19.91
C VAL A 103 11.22 7.43 -18.76
N PRO A 104 10.73 6.19 -18.95
CA PRO A 104 10.76 5.19 -17.90
C PRO A 104 12.20 4.78 -17.59
N PRO A 105 12.57 4.64 -16.31
CA PRO A 105 13.89 4.13 -15.93
C PRO A 105 14.04 2.67 -16.37
N GLU A 106 15.16 2.32 -17.00
CA GLU A 106 15.42 0.98 -17.52
C GLU A 106 16.22 0.14 -16.52
N THR A 107 17.00 0.79 -15.66
CA THR A 107 17.84 0.14 -14.65
C THR A 107 17.32 0.33 -13.23
N GLN A 108 17.70 -0.58 -12.32
CA GLN A 108 17.37 -0.46 -10.89
C GLN A 108 17.93 0.84 -10.27
N ILE A 109 19.12 1.26 -10.70
CA ILE A 109 19.76 2.48 -10.20
C ILE A 109 18.96 3.71 -10.63
N GLU A 110 18.57 3.78 -11.90
CA GLU A 110 17.71 4.84 -12.42
C GLU A 110 16.35 4.83 -11.72
N TRP A 111 15.75 3.66 -11.49
CA TRP A 111 14.50 3.54 -10.74
C TRP A 111 14.64 4.09 -9.32
N GLU A 112 15.72 3.76 -8.61
CA GLU A 112 15.96 4.26 -7.25
C GLU A 112 16.18 5.77 -7.18
N GLN A 113 16.73 6.36 -8.24
CA GLN A 113 17.02 7.80 -8.36
C GLN A 113 15.87 8.61 -8.98
N ALA A 114 14.94 7.96 -9.66
CA ALA A 114 13.82 8.61 -10.33
C ALA A 114 12.93 9.40 -9.36
N CYS A 115 12.45 10.56 -9.81
CA CYS A 115 11.49 11.36 -9.06
C CYS A 115 10.07 11.01 -9.52
N PHE A 116 9.31 10.29 -8.67
CA PHE A 116 7.89 10.07 -8.90
C PHE A 116 7.05 10.95 -8.00
N LEU A 117 6.19 11.78 -8.62
CA LEU A 117 5.24 12.61 -7.91
C LEU A 117 3.96 11.83 -7.63
N ASP A 118 3.63 11.66 -6.35
CA ASP A 118 2.40 10.97 -5.95
C ASP A 118 1.12 11.74 -6.34
N LYS A 119 1.22 13.06 -6.58
CA LYS A 119 0.07 13.95 -6.86
C LYS A 119 0.13 14.45 -8.30
N SER A 120 -0.93 14.18 -9.06
CA SER A 120 -1.05 14.53 -10.48
C SER A 120 -1.17 16.03 -10.77
N PHE A 121 -1.50 16.85 -9.76
CA PHE A 121 -1.70 18.29 -9.97
C PHE A 121 -0.42 19.13 -9.77
N HIS A 122 0.67 18.53 -9.29
CA HIS A 122 1.93 19.26 -9.11
C HIS A 122 2.46 19.72 -10.47
N GLY A 123 2.78 21.00 -10.59
CA GLY A 123 3.29 21.56 -11.83
C GLY A 123 2.22 21.79 -12.90
N TYR A 124 0.95 21.45 -12.68
CA TYR A 124 -0.11 21.79 -13.65
C TYR A 124 -0.38 23.29 -13.68
N ASN A 125 -0.66 23.90 -12.53
CA ASN A 125 -0.86 25.34 -12.40
C ASN A 125 0.43 26.07 -12.04
N THR A 126 1.03 25.67 -10.92
CA THR A 126 2.29 26.21 -10.39
C THR A 126 3.04 25.12 -9.62
N TRP A 127 4.35 25.29 -9.47
CA TRP A 127 5.16 24.43 -8.62
C TRP A 127 5.18 24.92 -7.17
N PRO A 128 5.15 24.03 -6.18
CA PRO A 128 5.47 24.42 -4.81
C PRO A 128 6.96 24.80 -4.71
N LYS A 129 7.29 25.68 -3.76
CA LYS A 129 8.70 26.09 -3.50
C LYS A 129 9.63 24.88 -3.29
N MET A 130 9.13 23.88 -2.55
CA MET A 130 9.80 22.62 -2.32
C MET A 130 8.86 21.49 -2.71
N ILE A 131 9.37 20.57 -3.53
CA ILE A 131 8.65 19.38 -3.98
C ILE A 131 9.03 18.23 -3.06
N LYS A 132 8.03 17.71 -2.36
CA LYS A 132 8.16 16.53 -1.50
C LYS A 132 7.78 15.28 -2.27
N TYR A 133 8.72 14.36 -2.40
CA TYR A 133 8.49 13.06 -3.04
C TYR A 133 9.20 11.96 -2.25
N SER A 134 8.79 10.71 -2.43
CA SER A 134 9.43 9.58 -1.74
C SER A 134 10.59 9.02 -2.53
N ILE A 135 11.58 8.50 -1.82
CA ILE A 135 12.62 7.66 -2.44
C ILE A 135 11.99 6.33 -2.89
N ASN A 136 12.39 5.85 -4.07
CA ASN A 136 11.89 4.58 -4.61
C ASN A 136 12.54 3.36 -3.97
N LYS A 137 13.75 3.53 -3.41
CA LYS A 137 14.35 2.57 -2.48
C LYS A 137 13.51 2.48 -1.21
N ARG A 138 12.64 1.47 -1.15
CA ARG A 138 11.79 1.18 0.01
C ARG A 138 12.45 0.09 0.84
N GLU A 139 12.59 0.34 2.13
CA GLU A 139 12.79 -0.73 3.10
C GLU A 139 11.52 -1.58 3.13
N ARG A 140 11.68 -2.88 2.89
CA ARG A 140 10.63 -3.88 2.98
C ARG A 140 11.03 -4.88 4.04
N TYR A 141 10.05 -5.62 4.56
CA TYR A 141 10.34 -6.71 5.47
C TYR A 141 10.98 -7.87 4.71
N SER A 142 12.21 -8.17 5.10
CA SER A 142 12.87 -9.44 4.86
C SER A 142 12.70 -10.32 6.09
N GLN A 143 13.02 -11.62 5.96
CA GLN A 143 12.96 -12.56 7.07
C GLN A 143 13.83 -12.14 8.27
N ASN A 144 14.84 -11.30 8.05
CA ASN A 144 15.78 -10.84 9.07
C ASN A 144 15.39 -9.51 9.74
N ASN A 145 14.52 -8.71 9.12
CA ASN A 145 14.14 -7.37 9.59
C ASN A 145 12.66 -7.27 9.99
N MET A 146 11.95 -8.39 10.02
CA MET A 146 10.53 -8.43 10.35
C MET A 146 10.32 -8.44 11.87
N THR A 147 9.37 -7.65 12.35
CA THR A 147 8.97 -7.71 13.77
C THR A 147 8.25 -9.02 14.06
N GLU A 148 8.27 -9.48 15.31
CA GLU A 148 7.55 -10.70 15.72
C GLU A 148 6.06 -10.65 15.34
N GLN A 149 5.44 -9.46 15.43
CA GLN A 149 4.05 -9.26 15.06
C GLN A 149 3.80 -9.44 13.56
N ALA A 150 4.71 -8.96 12.71
CA ALA A 150 4.63 -9.14 11.28
C ALA A 150 4.96 -10.59 10.87
N ALA A 151 5.84 -11.27 11.62
CA ALA A 151 6.16 -12.68 11.41
C ALA A 151 4.95 -13.59 11.60
N ILE A 152 4.13 -13.35 12.63
CA ILE A 152 2.89 -14.11 12.85
C ILE A 152 1.94 -14.00 11.64
N LEU A 153 1.78 -12.80 11.09
CA LEU A 153 0.96 -12.60 9.89
C LEU A 153 1.56 -13.33 8.70
N TYR A 154 2.87 -13.19 8.51
CA TYR A 154 3.61 -13.78 7.41
C TYR A 154 3.50 -15.30 7.39
N ASP A 155 3.81 -15.96 8.51
CA ASP A 155 3.78 -17.41 8.63
C ASP A 155 2.41 -17.98 8.28
N ARG A 156 1.34 -17.31 8.75
CA ARG A 156 -0.03 -17.73 8.47
C ARG A 156 -0.47 -17.46 7.03
N LEU A 157 -0.01 -16.37 6.42
CA LEU A 157 -0.26 -16.07 5.01
C LEU A 157 0.60 -16.91 4.04
N MET A 158 1.61 -17.62 4.55
CA MET A 158 2.39 -18.60 3.78
C MET A 158 1.83 -20.02 3.87
N ASP A 159 0.89 -20.28 4.79
CA ASP A 159 0.16 -21.53 4.85
C ASP A 159 -0.77 -21.66 3.63
N ARG A 160 -0.46 -22.62 2.75
CA ARG A 160 -1.21 -22.87 1.52
C ARG A 160 -2.68 -23.23 1.77
N ASN A 161 -2.97 -23.96 2.84
CA ASN A 161 -4.35 -24.37 3.15
C ASN A 161 -5.16 -23.15 3.59
N PHE A 162 -4.58 -22.31 4.43
CA PHE A 162 -5.18 -21.06 4.86
C PHE A 162 -5.45 -20.12 3.68
N VAL A 163 -4.45 -19.89 2.82
CA VAL A 163 -4.61 -19.01 1.64
C VAL A 163 -5.65 -19.53 0.67
N LYS A 164 -5.69 -20.86 0.44
CA LYS A 164 -6.71 -21.48 -0.42
C LYS A 164 -8.11 -21.25 0.14
N GLN A 165 -8.31 -21.46 1.43
CA GLN A 165 -9.60 -21.25 2.09
C GLN A 165 -9.99 -19.77 2.09
N LEU A 166 -9.03 -18.87 2.35
CA LEU A 166 -9.24 -17.43 2.28
C LEU A 166 -9.66 -17.00 0.87
N ALA A 167 -8.99 -17.48 -0.17
CA ALA A 167 -9.34 -17.19 -1.56
C ALA A 167 -10.77 -17.65 -1.89
N GLN A 168 -11.15 -18.85 -1.46
CA GLN A 168 -12.52 -19.36 -1.63
C GLN A 168 -13.55 -18.42 -0.98
N PHE A 169 -13.34 -18.00 0.27
CA PHE A 169 -14.27 -17.10 0.95
C PHE A 169 -14.32 -15.68 0.37
N LEU A 170 -13.23 -15.22 -0.26
CA LEU A 170 -13.23 -13.92 -0.94
C LEU A 170 -14.00 -13.96 -2.26
N ILE A 171 -13.95 -15.09 -2.98
CA ILE A 171 -14.68 -15.34 -4.23
C ILE A 171 -16.17 -15.57 -3.96
N LEU A 172 -16.50 -16.36 -2.93
CA LEU A 172 -17.87 -16.71 -2.54
C LEU A 172 -18.74 -15.51 -2.15
N GLY A 173 -18.15 -14.32 -1.99
CA GLY A 173 -18.91 -13.08 -1.86
C GLY A 173 -19.81 -13.01 -0.63
N ASP A 174 -20.49 -11.88 -0.51
CA ASP A 174 -21.69 -11.75 0.33
C ASP A 174 -22.84 -11.66 -0.67
N ASP A 175 -23.44 -12.79 -1.02
CA ASP A 175 -24.56 -12.82 -1.96
C ASP A 175 -25.83 -12.28 -1.28
N ASP A 176 -25.95 -10.96 -1.21
CA ASP A 176 -27.22 -10.27 -1.01
C ASP A 176 -27.80 -9.91 -2.39
N ASP A 177 -28.59 -10.82 -2.96
CA ASP A 177 -29.68 -10.69 -3.96
C ASP A 177 -29.51 -9.82 -5.23
N ASN A 178 -28.35 -9.23 -5.50
CA ASN A 178 -28.04 -8.62 -6.79
C ASN A 178 -26.71 -9.17 -7.28
N ASP A 179 -26.74 -9.89 -8.40
CA ASP A 179 -25.63 -10.54 -9.15
C ASP A 179 -24.47 -9.60 -9.57
N GLN A 180 -24.25 -8.49 -8.88
CA GLN A 180 -23.16 -7.56 -9.12
C GLN A 180 -22.13 -7.70 -8.00
N THR A 181 -21.07 -8.45 -8.30
CA THR A 181 -19.85 -8.45 -7.50
C THR A 181 -19.24 -7.05 -7.52
N MET A 182 -19.60 -6.22 -6.54
CA MET A 182 -19.06 -4.87 -6.40
C MET A 182 -17.62 -4.93 -5.88
N PHE A 183 -16.80 -3.98 -6.35
CA PHE A 183 -15.42 -3.85 -5.87
C PHE A 183 -15.39 -3.48 -4.37
N ASP A 184 -14.87 -4.39 -3.54
CA ASP A 184 -14.70 -4.15 -2.11
C ASP A 184 -13.35 -3.47 -1.84
N THR A 185 -13.41 -2.18 -1.50
CA THR A 185 -12.24 -1.35 -1.18
C THR A 185 -11.47 -1.86 0.04
N THR A 186 -12.15 -2.51 0.99
CA THR A 186 -11.53 -3.03 2.22
C THR A 186 -10.75 -4.31 1.92
N ARG A 187 -11.32 -5.23 1.12
CA ARG A 187 -10.60 -6.43 0.65
C ARG A 187 -9.39 -6.03 -0.17
N PHE A 188 -9.55 -5.09 -1.10
CA PHE A 188 -8.42 -4.56 -1.87
C PHE A 188 -7.35 -3.94 -0.98
N ALA A 189 -7.74 -3.14 0.03
CA ALA A 189 -6.80 -2.53 0.95
C ALA A 189 -5.97 -3.57 1.72
N MET A 190 -6.54 -4.72 2.07
CA MET A 190 -5.82 -5.81 2.75
C MET A 190 -4.65 -6.29 1.89
N PHE A 191 -4.91 -6.57 0.61
CA PHE A 191 -3.87 -7.00 -0.32
C PHE A 191 -2.88 -5.89 -0.62
N LYS A 192 -3.35 -4.66 -0.87
CA LYS A 192 -2.48 -3.51 -1.17
C LYS A 192 -1.46 -3.24 -0.06
N VAL A 193 -1.87 -3.25 1.20
CA VAL A 193 -0.95 -2.95 2.31
C VAL A 193 0.03 -4.11 2.51
N ASN A 194 -0.45 -5.35 2.45
CA ASN A 194 0.39 -6.53 2.65
C ASN A 194 1.50 -6.64 1.57
N THR A 195 1.14 -6.49 0.29
CA THR A 195 2.11 -6.54 -0.82
C THR A 195 3.09 -5.38 -0.82
N THR A 196 2.73 -4.25 -0.21
CA THR A 196 3.63 -3.10 -0.06
C THR A 196 4.69 -3.33 1.01
N ASN A 197 4.41 -4.16 2.02
CA ASN A 197 5.27 -4.32 3.19
C ASN A 197 6.33 -5.43 3.00
N MET A 198 6.10 -6.43 2.15
CA MET A 198 6.94 -7.62 2.04
C MET A 198 7.88 -7.60 0.81
N GLU A 199 9.09 -8.15 0.95
CA GLU A 199 10.03 -8.33 -0.17
C GLU A 199 9.58 -9.38 -1.21
N ASP A 200 10.05 -9.22 -2.45
CA ASP A 200 9.64 -10.04 -3.60
C ASP A 200 10.14 -11.51 -3.49
N ASN A 201 11.26 -11.75 -2.81
CA ASN A 201 11.79 -13.10 -2.56
C ASN A 201 10.92 -13.92 -1.58
N CYS A 202 10.15 -13.25 -0.74
CA CYS A 202 9.17 -13.89 0.13
C CYS A 202 7.89 -14.26 -0.63
N THR A 203 7.69 -13.81 -1.87
CA THR A 203 6.41 -13.94 -2.57
C THR A 203 6.33 -15.12 -3.53
N LYS A 204 6.63 -16.34 -3.03
CA LYS A 204 6.07 -17.56 -3.64
C LYS A 204 4.53 -17.58 -3.58
N SER A 205 3.93 -16.73 -2.74
CA SER A 205 2.49 -16.47 -2.67
C SER A 205 1.96 -15.45 -3.69
N LYS A 206 2.80 -14.64 -4.35
CA LYS A 206 2.34 -13.72 -5.43
C LYS A 206 1.78 -14.50 -6.61
N THR A 207 2.38 -15.65 -6.93
CA THR A 207 1.87 -16.54 -7.97
C THR A 207 0.51 -17.10 -7.62
N ILE A 208 0.21 -17.32 -6.33
CA ILE A 208 -1.08 -17.87 -5.88
C ILE A 208 -2.12 -16.75 -5.84
N LEU A 209 -1.86 -15.61 -5.19
CA LEU A 209 -2.85 -14.52 -5.10
C LEU A 209 -3.05 -13.75 -6.41
N GLY A 210 -2.00 -13.61 -7.23
CA GLY A 210 -2.08 -12.98 -8.56
C GLY A 210 -2.64 -13.88 -9.66
N SER A 211 -2.90 -15.17 -9.38
CA SER A 211 -3.67 -16.04 -10.27
C SER A 211 -5.16 -16.12 -9.90
N PHE A 212 -5.57 -15.45 -8.81
CA PHE A 212 -6.97 -15.35 -8.38
C PHE A 212 -7.55 -13.92 -8.49
N MET A 213 -6.75 -12.92 -8.87
CA MET A 213 -7.17 -11.58 -9.28
C MET A 213 -7.07 -11.45 -10.80
#